data_AF-A0A2N7PW39-F1
#
_entry.id   AF-A0A2N7PW39-F1
#
_cell.length_a   1.000
_cell.length_b   1.000
_cell.length_c   1.000
_cell.angle_alpha   90.00
_cell.angle_beta   90.00
_cell.angle_gamma   90.00
#
_symmetry.space_group_name_H-M   'P 1'
#
loop_
_entity.id
_entity.type
_entity.pdbx_description
1 polymer ?
#
loop_
_entity_poly.entity_id
_entity_poly.type
_entity_poly.pdbx_seq_one_letter_code
_entity_poly.pdbx_strand_id
1 'polypeptide(L)'
;MKLTGGEPLIRKHIFKLVEMLSKIGFKDISLTTNSSLLTLYVNHLKNAGLSRVTVSLDTLDPQKFKQITRFDNIKDVTRSFDALDAVRFANTKINTVVM
;
A
#
# COMPACT_ATOMS: atom_id res chain seq x y z
N MET A 1 9.77 11.40 1.99
CA MET A 1 8.38 11.75 2.37
C MET A 1 7.59 10.47 2.59
N LYS A 2 7.00 10.28 3.77
CA LYS A 2 6.16 9.12 4.08
C LYS A 2 4.69 9.52 4.11
N LEU A 3 3.87 8.88 3.28
CA LEU A 3 2.43 9.03 3.24
C LEU A 3 1.77 7.96 4.12
N THR A 4 1.02 8.44 5.11
CA THR A 4 0.32 7.63 6.12
C THR A 4 -0.95 8.37 6.57
N GLY A 5 -1.57 7.94 7.66
CA GLY A 5 -2.82 8.47 8.21
C GLY A 5 -3.61 7.34 8.85
N GLY A 6 -4.92 7.24 8.53
CA GLY A 6 -5.65 5.98 8.61
C GLY A 6 -5.24 5.08 7.43
N GLU A 7 -6.19 4.75 6.55
CA GLU A 7 -5.85 4.13 5.26
C GLU A 7 -5.69 5.22 4.18
N PRO A 8 -4.45 5.53 3.72
CA PRO A 8 -4.22 6.62 2.78
C PRO A 8 -4.85 6.39 1.40
N LEU A 9 -5.11 5.14 0.98
CA LEU A 9 -5.78 4.85 -0.29
C LEU A 9 -7.27 5.24 -0.32
N ILE A 10 -7.88 5.53 0.84
CA ILE A 10 -9.24 6.09 0.91
C ILE A 10 -9.25 7.55 0.43
N ARG A 11 -8.12 8.26 0.51
CA ARG A 11 -8.03 9.64 0.05
C ARG A 11 -8.18 9.69 -1.47
N LYS A 12 -9.29 10.28 -1.93
CA LYS A 12 -9.53 10.53 -3.36
C LYS A 12 -8.32 11.21 -4.00
N HIS A 13 -7.92 10.70 -5.16
CA HIS A 13 -6.82 11.22 -5.96
C HIS A 13 -5.46 11.23 -5.24
N ILE A 14 -5.19 10.29 -4.32
CA ILE A 14 -3.88 10.17 -3.64
C ILE A 14 -2.69 10.14 -4.60
N PHE A 15 -2.84 9.53 -5.79
CA PHE A 15 -1.79 9.51 -6.82
C PHE A 15 -1.43 10.92 -7.32
N LYS A 16 -2.38 11.87 -7.37
CA LYS A 16 -2.07 13.27 -7.73
C LYS A 16 -1.19 13.93 -6.67
N LEU A 17 -1.41 13.61 -5.39
CA LEU A 17 -0.53 14.10 -4.32
C LEU A 17 0.89 13.53 -4.49
N VAL A 18 1.02 12.24 -4.79
CA VAL A 18 2.32 11.62 -5.08
C VAL A 18 3.00 12.34 -6.26
N GLU A 19 2.26 12.60 -7.34
CA GLU A 19 2.77 13.29 -8.52
C GLU A 19 3.25 14.71 -8.19
N MET A 20 2.47 15.47 -7.41
CA MET A 20 2.86 16.82 -6.95
C MET A 20 4.14 16.76 -6.11
N LEU A 21 4.24 15.81 -5.18
CA LEU A 21 5.42 15.62 -4.34
C LEU A 21 6.65 15.23 -5.17
N SER A 22 6.46 14.39 -6.19
CA SER A 22 7.54 13.99 -7.10
C SER A 22 8.04 15.20 -7.90
N LYS A 23 7.14 16.07 -8.38
CA LYS A 23 7.48 17.26 -9.17
C LYS A 23 8.25 18.32 -8.38
N ILE A 24 8.04 18.42 -7.08
CA ILE A 24 8.79 19.35 -6.21
C ILE A 24 10.13 18.77 -5.72
N GLY A 25 10.53 17.59 -6.20
CA GLY A 25 11.88 17.05 -6.01
C GLY A 25 12.03 16.03 -4.87
N PHE A 26 10.94 15.52 -4.27
CA PHE A 26 11.05 14.42 -3.32
C PHE A 26 11.48 13.12 -4.02
N LYS A 27 12.70 12.66 -3.73
CA LYS A 27 13.28 11.45 -4.34
C LYS A 27 12.81 10.12 -3.73
N ASP A 28 12.45 10.11 -2.45
CA ASP A 28 11.88 8.94 -1.77
C ASP A 28 10.49 9.28 -1.26
N ILE A 29 9.46 8.83 -1.98
CA ILE A 29 8.06 8.92 -1.58
C ILE A 29 7.59 7.52 -1.25
N SER A 30 7.21 7.29 0.01
CA SER A 30 6.78 5.97 0.47
C SER A 30 5.36 5.99 1.00
N LEU A 31 4.56 4.97 0.71
CA LEU A 31 3.19 4.80 1.21
C LEU A 31 3.12 3.63 2.20
N THR A 32 2.44 3.81 3.34
CA THR A 32 2.07 2.68 4.22
C THR A 32 0.56 2.42 4.13
N THR A 33 0.15 1.21 3.82
CA THR A 33 -1.25 0.84 3.55
C THR A 33 -1.58 -0.54 4.11
N ASN A 34 -2.85 -0.77 4.46
CA ASN A 34 -3.41 -2.09 4.73
C ASN A 34 -3.67 -2.92 3.46
N SER A 35 -3.35 -2.37 2.28
CA SER A 35 -3.41 -2.96 0.94
C SER A 35 -4.80 -3.30 0.38
N SER A 36 -5.87 -3.12 1.15
CA SER A 36 -7.25 -3.45 0.73
C SER A 36 -7.69 -2.78 -0.58
N LEU A 37 -7.13 -1.61 -0.90
CA LEU A 37 -7.43 -0.85 -2.12
C LEU A 37 -6.24 -0.78 -3.09
N LEU A 38 -5.11 -1.41 -2.77
CA LEU A 38 -3.85 -1.18 -3.47
C LEU A 38 -3.90 -1.66 -4.92
N THR A 39 -4.59 -2.77 -5.20
CA THR A 39 -4.81 -3.30 -6.55
C THR A 39 -5.39 -2.26 -7.50
N LEU A 40 -6.27 -1.38 -7.01
CA LEU A 40 -6.91 -0.34 -7.82
C LEU A 40 -5.96 0.83 -8.16
N TYR A 41 -4.96 1.07 -7.32
CA TYR A 41 -4.11 2.26 -7.40
C TYR A 41 -2.66 1.99 -7.80
N VAL A 42 -2.20 0.74 -7.79
CA VAL A 42 -0.77 0.41 -7.94
C VAL A 42 -0.14 1.02 -9.19
N ASN A 43 -0.82 0.94 -10.34
CA ASN A 43 -0.39 1.53 -11.61
C ASN A 43 -0.29 3.06 -11.50
N HIS A 44 -1.33 3.71 -10.98
CA HIS A 44 -1.37 5.16 -10.82
C HIS A 44 -0.29 5.65 -9.86
N LEU A 45 -0.05 4.94 -8.76
CA LEU A 45 0.97 5.28 -7.78
C LEU A 45 2.39 5.14 -8.35
N LYS A 46 2.66 4.04 -9.07
CA LYS A 46 3.94 3.85 -9.75
C LYS A 46 4.21 4.97 -10.76
N ASN A 47 3.23 5.27 -11.61
CA ASN A 47 3.34 6.32 -12.63
C ASN A 47 3.46 7.73 -12.03
N ALA A 48 2.88 7.95 -10.85
CA ALA A 48 2.99 9.21 -10.13
C ALA A 48 4.37 9.42 -9.47
N GLY A 49 5.25 8.42 -9.46
CA GLY A 49 6.58 8.51 -8.87
C GLY A 49 6.67 7.96 -7.45
N LEU A 50 5.74 7.12 -7.00
CA LEU A 50 5.86 6.46 -5.71
C LEU A 50 7.08 5.52 -5.70
N SER A 51 7.98 5.72 -4.74
CA SER A 51 9.25 5.02 -4.67
C SER A 51 9.17 3.71 -3.91
N ARG A 52 8.31 3.62 -2.89
CA ARG A 52 8.18 2.46 -1.98
C ARG A 52 6.76 2.26 -1.47
N VAL A 53 6.33 1.00 -1.34
CA VAL A 53 5.09 0.61 -0.66
C VAL A 53 5.43 -0.24 0.56
N THR A 54 4.81 0.05 1.69
CA THR A 54 4.84 -0.78 2.89
C THR A 54 3.44 -1.28 3.19
N VAL A 55 3.26 -2.58 3.11
CA VAL A 55 1.99 -3.25 3.45
C VAL A 55 2.01 -3.63 4.92
N SER A 56 1.03 -3.17 5.68
CA SER A 56 0.80 -3.63 7.06
C SER A 56 0.03 -4.95 7.03
N LEU A 57 0.66 -6.03 7.51
CA LEU A 57 0.08 -7.37 7.54
C LEU A 57 0.57 -8.11 8.78
N ASP A 58 -0.30 -8.24 9.78
CA ASP A 58 0.06 -8.81 11.08
C ASP A 58 -0.01 -10.35 11.09
N THR A 59 -0.76 -10.96 10.17
CA THR A 59 -0.88 -12.41 10.10
C THR A 59 -1.32 -12.90 8.72
N LEU A 60 -0.85 -14.09 8.35
CA LEU A 60 -1.29 -14.82 7.15
C LEU A 60 -2.43 -15.81 7.43
N ASP A 61 -2.78 -16.01 8.71
CA ASP A 61 -3.89 -16.87 9.12
C ASP A 61 -5.21 -16.10 8.93
N PRO A 62 -6.14 -16.57 8.07
CA PRO A 62 -7.39 -15.87 7.81
C PRO A 62 -8.27 -15.65 9.05
N GLN A 63 -8.28 -16.61 9.99
CA GLN A 63 -9.08 -16.49 11.20
C GLN A 63 -8.50 -15.42 12.12
N LYS A 64 -7.19 -15.45 12.35
CA LYS A 64 -6.51 -14.40 13.13
C LYS A 64 -6.62 -13.04 12.45
N PHE A 65 -6.48 -12.99 11.12
CA PHE A 65 -6.61 -11.76 10.35
C PHE A 65 -7.98 -11.13 10.58
N LYS A 66 -9.05 -11.92 10.51
CA LYS A 66 -10.41 -11.47 10.77
C LYS A 66 -10.61 -11.02 12.20
N GLN A 67 -10.00 -11.69 13.18
CA GLN A 67 -10.05 -11.27 14.58
C GLN A 67 -9.35 -9.92 14.80
N ILE A 68 -8.17 -9.72 14.20
CA ILE A 68 -7.35 -8.51 14.34
C ILE A 68 -7.98 -7.32 13.62
N THR A 69 -8.30 -7.49 12.33
CA THR A 69 -8.77 -6.39 11.47
C THR A 69 -10.27 -6.16 11.56
N ARG A 70 -11.03 -7.14 12.05
CA ARG A 70 -12.51 -7.22 11.99
C ARG A 70 -13.08 -7.37 10.58
N PHE A 71 -12.22 -7.58 9.58
CA PHE A 71 -12.60 -7.76 8.18
C PHE A 71 -12.09 -9.10 7.66
N ASP A 72 -12.84 -9.69 6.73
CA ASP A 72 -12.52 -10.98 6.12
C ASP A 72 -11.99 -10.78 4.69
N ASN A 73 -10.90 -10.03 4.57
CA ASN A 73 -10.37 -9.56 3.28
C ASN A 73 -8.87 -9.83 3.08
N ILE A 74 -8.33 -10.85 3.74
CA ILE A 74 -6.94 -11.30 3.52
C ILE A 74 -6.64 -11.61 2.05
N LYS A 75 -7.66 -12.03 1.28
CA LYS A 75 -7.54 -12.27 -0.16
C LYS A 75 -7.24 -11.00 -0.97
N ASP A 76 -7.73 -9.84 -0.52
CA ASP A 76 -7.43 -8.57 -1.18
C ASP A 76 -5.98 -8.15 -0.93
N VAL A 77 -5.47 -8.45 0.27
CA VAL A 77 -4.04 -8.29 0.60
C VAL A 77 -3.19 -9.13 -0.34
N THR A 78 -3.49 -10.42 -0.50
CA THR A 78 -2.71 -11.30 -1.41
C THR A 78 -2.77 -10.83 -2.86
N ARG A 79 -3.96 -10.44 -3.37
CA ARG A 79 -4.11 -9.90 -4.72
C ARG A 79 -3.32 -8.62 -4.94
N SER A 80 -3.11 -7.84 -3.88
CA SER A 80 -2.33 -6.61 -3.99
C SER A 80 -0.85 -6.88 -4.27
N PHE A 81 -0.31 -7.99 -3.76
CA PHE A 81 1.06 -8.42 -4.08
C PHE A 81 1.16 -8.87 -5.53
N ASP A 82 0.19 -9.64 -6.03
CA ASP A 82 0.12 -9.98 -7.46
C ASP A 82 0.10 -8.72 -8.34
N ALA A 83 -0.64 -7.68 -7.92
CA ALA A 83 -0.70 -6.41 -8.64
C ALA A 83 0.61 -5.62 -8.58
N LEU A 84 1.32 -5.64 -7.45
CA LEU A 84 2.66 -5.05 -7.31
C LEU A 84 3.68 -5.75 -8.20
N ASP A 85 3.62 -7.08 -8.28
CA ASP A 85 4.50 -7.89 -9.11
C ASP A 85 4.21 -7.70 -10.60
N ALA A 86 2.93 -7.66 -10.99
CA ALA A 86 2.49 -7.42 -12.36
C ALA A 86 3.04 -6.10 -12.92
N VAL A 87 3.15 -5.07 -12.09
CA VAL A 87 3.73 -3.79 -12.47
C VAL A 87 5.24 -3.70 -12.22
N ARG A 88 5.89 -4.76 -11.71
CA ARG A 88 7.30 -4.76 -11.29
C ARG A 88 7.60 -3.59 -10.34
N PHE A 89 6.86 -3.50 -9.24
CA PHE A 89 7.09 -2.47 -8.23
C PHE A 89 8.29 -2.86 -7.36
N ALA A 90 9.44 -2.20 -7.57
CA ALA A 90 10.73 -2.68 -7.05
C ALA A 90 10.85 -2.70 -5.52
N ASN A 91 10.25 -1.73 -4.83
CA ASN A 91 10.44 -1.54 -3.39
C ASN A 91 9.14 -1.81 -2.62
N THR A 92 8.84 -3.08 -2.42
CA THR A 92 7.73 -3.53 -1.56
C THR A 92 8.29 -4.04 -0.24
N LYS A 93 7.69 -3.60 0.87
CA LYS A 93 8.02 -4.07 2.23
C LYS A 93 6.76 -4.54 2.94
N ILE A 94 6.92 -5.48 3.86
CA ILE A 94 5.87 -5.88 4.81
C ILE A 94 6.26 -5.37 6.18
N ASN A 95 5.28 -4.85 6.92
CA ASN A 95 5.40 -4.52 8.33
C ASN A 95 4.40 -5.35 9.12
N THR A 96 4.88 -5.99 10.18
CA THR A 96 4.11 -6.89 11.03
C THR A 96 4.36 -6.50 12.47
N VAL A 97 3.30 -6.27 13.23
CA VAL A 97 3.40 -6.07 14.69
C VAL A 97 3.22 -7.42 15.36
N VAL A 98 4.25 -7.85 16.09
CA VAL A 98 4.21 -9.12 16.84
C VAL A 98 3.48 -8.87 18.16
N MET A 99 2.48 -9.71 18.45
CA MET A 99 1.68 -9.70 19.68
C MET A 99 1.88 -10.98 20.47
#